data_AF-A0A2S2N3X7-F1
#
_entry.id   AF-A0A2S2N3X7-F1
#
_cell.length_a   1.000
_cell.length_b   1.000
_cell.length_c   1.000
_cell.angle_alpha   90.00
_cell.angle_beta   90.00
_cell.angle_gamma   90.00
#
_symmetry.space_group_name_H-M   'P 1'
#
loop_
_entity.id
_entity.type
_entity.pdbx_description
1 polymer ?
#
loop_
_entity_poly.entity_id
_entity_poly.type
_entity_poly.pdbx_seq_one_letter_code
_entity_poly.pdbx_strand_id
1 'polypeptide(L)'
;KPCGKQQQHAPSPAAVLPGTGGASPPPPPPPPLPPPQQQQQQQQQELTSLFECPICFDYILPPILQCQAGHLVCKQCRQQLSLCPTCRGSLTPNIRNLAMEKVASAVLFPCKKRNIQARTSPADLDGSDLTTTADLTATQPYS
;
A
#
# COMPACT_ATOMS: atom_id res chain seq x y z
N LYS A 1 69.34 4.46 33.47
CA LYS A 1 68.83 5.86 33.49
C LYS A 1 67.34 5.83 33.16
N PRO A 2 66.50 6.64 33.83
CA PRO A 2 65.36 6.07 34.55
C PRO A 2 63.98 6.62 34.12
N CYS A 3 62.94 5.97 34.66
CA CYS A 3 61.67 6.54 35.15
C CYS A 3 60.64 7.08 34.15
N GLY A 4 59.50 6.39 34.08
CA GLY A 4 58.20 6.95 33.72
C GLY A 4 57.13 6.30 34.59
N LYS A 5 56.68 7.02 35.61
CA LYS A 5 55.83 6.55 36.71
C LYS A 5 54.45 6.07 36.23
N GLN A 6 54.05 4.87 36.64
CA GLN A 6 52.64 4.49 36.69
C GLN A 6 52.01 5.13 37.93
N GLN A 7 51.15 6.12 37.73
CA GLN A 7 50.32 6.67 38.78
C GLN A 7 49.14 5.72 39.00
N GLN A 8 49.14 5.02 40.13
CA GLN A 8 48.03 4.20 40.58
C GLN A 8 46.94 5.14 41.13
N HIS A 9 45.76 5.15 40.52
CA HIS A 9 44.55 5.70 41.12
C HIS A 9 43.71 4.52 41.61
N ALA A 10 43.48 4.47 42.92
CA ALA A 10 42.62 3.49 43.55
C ALA A 10 41.16 3.66 43.08
N PRO A 11 40.39 2.57 42.87
CA PRO A 11 38.96 2.69 42.71
C PRO A 11 38.30 3.04 44.05
N SER A 12 37.51 4.12 44.10
CA SER A 12 36.64 4.44 45.24
C SER A 12 35.65 3.31 45.51
N PRO A 13 35.25 3.07 46.78
CA PRO A 13 34.21 2.10 47.09
C PRO A 13 32.84 2.60 46.63
N ALA A 14 32.05 1.64 46.16
CA ALA A 14 30.70 1.82 45.62
C ALA A 14 29.74 2.48 46.61
N ALA A 15 29.04 3.52 46.16
CA ALA A 15 27.77 3.92 46.76
C ALA A 15 26.66 3.06 46.13
N VAL A 16 26.29 1.98 46.81
CA VAL A 16 25.09 1.20 46.48
C VAL A 16 23.86 2.03 46.82
N LEU A 17 23.17 2.52 45.79
CA LEU A 17 21.87 3.17 45.92
C LEU A 17 20.82 2.06 46.11
N PRO A 18 19.91 2.12 47.09
CA PRO A 18 18.79 1.20 47.15
C PRO A 18 17.86 1.46 45.96
N GLY A 19 17.88 0.55 45.00
CA GLY A 19 16.96 0.56 43.86
C GLY A 19 15.53 0.38 44.37
N THR A 20 14.75 1.45 44.31
CA THR A 20 13.30 1.36 44.49
C THR A 20 12.75 0.58 43.30
N GLY A 21 12.33 -0.66 43.57
CA GLY A 21 11.63 -1.50 42.60
C GLY A 21 10.30 -0.85 42.22
N GLY A 22 10.32 0.01 41.21
CA GLY A 22 9.14 0.54 40.57
C GLY A 22 8.43 -0.59 39.83
N ALA A 23 7.35 -1.10 40.41
CA ALA A 23 6.42 -1.97 39.71
C ALA A 23 5.90 -1.20 38.48
N SER A 24 6.25 -1.67 37.28
CA SER A 24 5.71 -1.10 36.04
C SER A 24 4.19 -1.31 36.02
N PRO A 25 3.40 -0.31 35.59
CA PRO A 25 1.95 -0.48 35.50
C PRO A 25 1.59 -1.57 34.47
N PRO A 26 0.47 -2.27 34.65
CA PRO A 26 0.01 -3.27 33.69
C PRO A 26 -0.34 -2.62 32.34
N PRO A 27 -0.17 -3.33 31.21
CA PRO A 27 -0.57 -2.82 29.91
C PRO A 27 -2.08 -2.59 29.84
N PRO A 28 -2.55 -1.59 29.07
CA PRO A 28 -3.98 -1.35 28.88
C PRO A 28 -4.67 -2.54 28.20
N PRO A 29 -5.97 -2.76 28.44
CA PRO A 29 -6.73 -3.83 27.79
C PRO A 29 -6.79 -3.64 26.27
N PRO A 30 -6.87 -4.73 25.48
CA PRO A 30 -6.99 -4.63 24.03
C PRO A 30 -8.31 -3.94 23.64
N PRO A 31 -8.33 -3.15 22.56
CA PRO A 31 -9.56 -2.54 22.07
C PRO A 31 -10.57 -3.62 21.63
N PRO A 32 -11.89 -3.32 21.68
CA PRO A 32 -12.91 -4.23 21.21
C PRO A 32 -12.70 -4.57 19.73
N LEU A 33 -12.79 -5.86 19.39
CA LEU A 33 -12.62 -6.34 18.03
C LEU A 33 -13.72 -5.76 17.11
N PRO A 34 -13.38 -5.30 15.90
CA PRO A 34 -14.37 -4.78 14.96
C PRO A 34 -15.31 -5.89 14.46
N PRO A 35 -16.56 -5.56 14.07
CA PRO A 35 -17.47 -6.51 13.45
C PRO A 35 -16.89 -7.07 12.13
N PRO A 36 -17.25 -8.31 11.73
CA PRO A 36 -16.64 -9.00 10.59
C PRO A 36 -16.63 -8.20 9.27
N GLN A 37 -17.69 -7.42 9.02
CA GLN A 37 -17.81 -6.59 7.82
C GLN A 37 -16.81 -5.41 7.81
N GLN A 38 -16.54 -4.79 8.96
CA GLN A 38 -15.53 -3.73 9.06
C GLN A 38 -14.13 -4.28 8.87
N GLN A 39 -13.88 -5.49 9.38
CA GLN A 39 -12.58 -6.14 9.29
C GLN A 39 -12.20 -6.44 7.82
N GLN A 40 -13.16 -6.93 7.03
CA GLN A 40 -12.96 -7.16 5.59
C GLN A 40 -12.72 -5.85 4.83
N GLN A 41 -13.43 -4.78 5.17
CA GLN A 41 -13.26 -3.47 4.54
C GLN A 41 -11.91 -2.84 4.87
N GLN A 42 -11.45 -2.99 6.12
CA GLN A 42 -10.13 -2.54 6.56
C GLN A 42 -9.01 -3.31 5.86
N GLN A 43 -9.19 -4.62 5.69
CA GLN A 43 -8.25 -5.46 4.94
C GLN A 43 -8.21 -5.06 3.45
N GLN A 44 -9.36 -4.77 2.83
CA GLN A 44 -9.41 -4.25 1.47
C GLN A 44 -8.71 -2.89 1.34
N GLN A 45 -8.89 -2.00 2.32
CA GLN A 45 -8.20 -0.71 2.35
C GLN A 45 -6.68 -0.90 2.41
N GLU A 46 -6.21 -1.79 3.29
CA GLU A 46 -4.79 -2.10 3.44
C GLU A 46 -4.21 -2.67 2.14
N LEU A 47 -4.89 -3.64 1.51
CA LEU A 47 -4.49 -4.17 0.21
C LEU A 47 -4.44 -3.11 -0.87
N THR A 48 -5.42 -2.21 -0.92
CA THR A 48 -5.48 -1.14 -1.92
C THR A 48 -4.33 -0.15 -1.73
N SER A 49 -3.97 0.16 -0.49
CA SER A 49 -2.86 1.08 -0.17
C SER A 49 -1.50 0.59 -0.68
N LEU A 50 -1.31 -0.73 -0.81
CA LEU A 50 -0.09 -1.32 -1.39
C LEU A 50 0.11 -0.96 -2.87
N PHE A 51 -0.96 -0.56 -3.55
CA PHE A 51 -0.94 -0.15 -4.94
C PHE A 51 -0.93 1.38 -5.10
N GLU A 52 -0.60 2.16 -4.07
CA GLU A 52 -0.49 3.61 -4.23
C GLU A 52 0.88 4.01 -4.77
N CYS A 53 0.89 4.85 -5.81
CA CYS A 53 2.13 5.39 -6.36
C CYS A 53 2.72 6.43 -5.40
N PRO A 54 3.99 6.29 -4.95
CA PRO A 54 4.58 7.22 -3.98
C PRO A 54 4.84 8.63 -4.55
N ILE A 55 4.59 8.83 -5.85
CA ILE A 55 4.85 10.09 -6.55
C ILE A 55 3.57 10.90 -6.75
N CYS A 56 2.55 10.28 -7.32
CA CYS A 56 1.29 10.96 -7.66
C CYS A 56 0.13 10.58 -6.74
N PHE A 57 0.31 9.60 -5.85
CA PHE A 57 -0.74 9.10 -4.95
C PHE A 57 -2.00 8.63 -5.69
N ASP A 58 -1.82 8.18 -6.93
CA ASP A 58 -2.81 7.41 -7.69
C ASP A 58 -2.56 5.91 -7.53
N TYR A 59 -3.62 5.13 -7.72
CA TYR A 59 -3.50 3.68 -7.77
C TYR A 59 -2.72 3.22 -9.01
N ILE A 60 -1.81 2.29 -8.80
CA ILE A 60 -0.99 1.62 -9.80
C ILE A 60 -1.84 0.52 -10.43
N LEU A 61 -2.45 0.84 -11.57
CA LEU A 61 -3.26 -0.09 -12.35
C LEU A 61 -2.41 -0.81 -13.41
N PRO A 62 -2.84 -1.99 -13.90
CA PRO A 62 -2.20 -2.66 -15.02
C PRO A 62 -1.99 -1.73 -16.24
N PRO A 63 -0.80 -1.72 -16.87
CA PRO A 63 0.39 -2.53 -16.55
C PRO A 63 1.12 -2.07 -15.28
N ILE A 64 1.37 -2.99 -14.35
CA ILE A 64 2.04 -2.69 -13.08
C ILE A 64 3.54 -2.79 -13.28
N LEU A 65 4.25 -1.69 -13.06
CA LEU A 65 5.68 -1.58 -13.38
C LEU A 65 6.49 -1.55 -12.09
N GLN A 66 7.67 -2.18 -12.13
CA GLN A 66 8.59 -2.21 -11.00
C GLN A 66 10.03 -1.87 -11.39
N CYS A 67 10.84 -1.52 -10.40
CA CYS A 67 12.30 -1.53 -10.54
C CYS A 67 12.86 -2.95 -10.32
N GLN A 68 14.17 -3.12 -10.53
CA GLN A 68 14.84 -4.42 -10.32
C GLN A 68 14.73 -4.95 -8.88
N ALA A 69 14.54 -4.06 -7.90
CA ALA A 69 14.36 -4.40 -6.49
C ALA A 69 12.88 -4.63 -6.10
N GLY A 70 11.92 -4.51 -7.03
CA GLY A 70 10.51 -4.81 -6.77
C GLY A 70 9.62 -3.65 -6.31
N HIS A 71 10.11 -2.41 -6.26
CA HIS A 71 9.27 -1.25 -5.91
C HIS A 71 8.37 -0.83 -7.09
N LEU A 72 7.09 -0.64 -6.81
CA LEU A 72 6.08 -0.33 -7.81
C LEU A 72 6.03 1.17 -8.15
N VAL A 73 5.79 1.48 -9.44
CA VAL A 73 5.58 2.85 -9.94
C VAL A 73 4.49 2.81 -11.01
N CYS A 74 3.60 3.81 -11.04
CA CYS A 74 2.58 3.89 -12.08
C CYS A 74 3.16 4.22 -13.46
N LYS A 75 2.45 3.86 -14.53
CA LYS A 75 2.87 4.11 -15.92
C LYS A 75 3.19 5.59 -16.19
N GLN A 76 2.40 6.51 -15.64
CA GLN A 76 2.56 7.94 -15.88
C GLN A 76 3.83 8.50 -15.23
N CYS A 77 4.13 8.13 -13.99
CA CYS A 77 5.35 8.55 -13.30
C CYS A 77 6.58 7.86 -13.89
N ARG A 78 6.44 6.61 -14.35
CA ARG A 78 7.53 5.87 -14.97
C ARG A 78 8.11 6.56 -16.21
N GLN A 79 7.29 7.27 -16.99
CA GLN A 79 7.75 8.01 -18.17
C GLN A 79 8.65 9.21 -17.82
N GLN A 80 8.55 9.71 -16.60
CA GLN A 80 9.26 10.91 -16.13
C GLN A 80 10.48 10.56 -15.25
N LEU A 81 10.69 9.27 -14.95
CA LEU A 81 11.69 8.81 -14.00
C LEU A 81 12.62 7.77 -14.63
N SER A 82 13.93 7.97 -14.47
CA SER A 82 14.97 6.99 -14.80
C SER A 82 15.39 6.13 -13.60
N LEU A 83 15.17 6.64 -12.38
CA LEU A 83 15.55 6.01 -11.12
C LEU A 83 14.34 5.79 -10.21
N CYS A 84 14.36 4.69 -9.46
CA CYS A 84 13.31 4.35 -8.51
C CYS A 84 13.31 5.36 -7.35
N PRO A 85 12.15 5.93 -6.96
CA PRO A 85 12.10 6.90 -5.87
C PRO A 85 12.42 6.29 -4.49
N THR A 86 12.18 4.98 -4.33
CA THR A 86 12.39 4.28 -3.05
C THR A 86 13.84 3.84 -2.88
N CYS A 87 14.40 3.12 -3.85
CA CYS A 87 15.74 2.52 -3.73
C CYS A 87 16.82 3.15 -4.61
N ARG A 88 16.48 4.16 -5.43
CA ARG A 88 17.39 4.81 -6.39
C ARG A 88 18.00 3.89 -7.46
N GLY A 89 17.55 2.64 -7.55
CA GLY A 89 17.96 1.70 -8.61
C GLY A 89 17.43 2.11 -9.99
N SER A 90 18.04 1.56 -11.05
CA SER A 90 17.59 1.83 -12.42
C SER A 90 16.15 1.36 -12.59
N LEU A 91 15.30 2.24 -13.13
CA LEU A 91 13.98 1.84 -13.54
C LEU A 91 14.06 1.07 -14.86
N THR A 92 14.98 1.41 -15.77
CA THR A 92 15.21 0.72 -17.05
C THR A 92 15.87 -0.66 -16.85
N PRO A 93 15.45 -1.72 -17.58
CA PRO A 93 14.40 -1.78 -18.62
C PRO A 93 12.96 -1.68 -18.06
N ASN A 94 11.93 -1.59 -18.91
CA ASN A 94 10.56 -1.57 -18.40
C ASN A 94 10.12 -2.96 -17.91
N ILE A 95 10.24 -3.21 -16.60
CA ILE A 95 9.91 -4.48 -15.96
C ILE A 95 8.44 -4.45 -15.53
N ARG A 96 7.62 -5.28 -16.19
CA ARG A 96 6.20 -5.46 -15.89
C ARG A 96 6.01 -6.60 -14.89
N ASN A 97 5.28 -6.35 -13.79
CA ASN A 97 5.00 -7.33 -12.76
C ASN A 97 3.63 -7.99 -12.99
N LEU A 98 3.62 -9.10 -13.74
CA LEU A 98 2.42 -9.86 -14.07
C LEU A 98 1.73 -10.47 -12.84
N ALA A 99 2.49 -10.79 -11.78
CA ALA A 99 1.93 -11.33 -10.54
C ALA A 99 1.09 -10.27 -9.83
N MET A 100 1.64 -9.06 -9.67
CA MET A 100 0.90 -7.95 -9.07
C MET A 100 -0.30 -7.52 -9.91
N GLU A 101 -0.26 -7.68 -11.24
CA GLU A 101 -1.45 -7.46 -12.08
C GLU A 101 -2.59 -8.43 -11.74
N LYS A 102 -2.28 -9.71 -11.50
CA LYS A 102 -3.27 -10.69 -11.05
C LYS A 102 -3.80 -10.34 -9.67
N VAL A 103 -2.94 -9.92 -8.74
CA VAL A 103 -3.39 -9.47 -7.41
C VAL A 103 -4.30 -8.25 -7.52
N ALA A 104 -3.91 -7.25 -8.33
CA ALA A 104 -4.72 -6.06 -8.54
C ALA A 104 -6.11 -6.39 -9.12
N SER A 105 -6.24 -7.44 -9.94
CA SER A 105 -7.55 -7.85 -10.47
C SER A 105 -8.52 -8.37 -9.40
N ALA A 106 -8.02 -8.77 -8.23
CA ALA A 106 -8.84 -9.21 -7.09
C ALA A 106 -9.07 -8.09 -6.04
N VAL A 107 -8.45 -6.92 -6.20
CA VAL A 107 -8.56 -5.79 -5.28
C VAL A 107 -9.58 -4.78 -5.80
N LEU A 108 -10.47 -4.31 -4.92
CA LEU A 108 -11.44 -3.27 -5.23
C LEU A 108 -10.83 -1.89 -5.00
N PHE A 109 -10.54 -1.18 -6.09
CA PHE A 109 -10.01 0.17 -6.01
C PHE A 109 -11.13 1.20 -5.80
N PRO A 110 -11.00 2.12 -4.82
CA PRO A 110 -11.90 3.25 -4.69
C PRO A 110 -11.94 4.08 -5.98
N CYS A 111 -13.12 4.27 -6.54
CA CYS A 111 -13.30 5.15 -7.70
C CYS A 111 -12.92 6.59 -7.32
N LYS A 112 -11.91 7.18 -7.97
CA LYS A 112 -11.71 8.62 -7.94
C LYS A 112 -12.88 9.29 -8.64
N LYS A 113 -13.90 9.69 -7.87
CA LYS A 113 -15.03 10.49 -8.35
C LYS A 113 -14.48 11.79 -8.94
N ARG A 114 -14.29 11.85 -10.26
CA ARG A 114 -14.40 13.14 -10.96
C ARG A 114 -15.85 13.57 -10.73
N ASN A 115 -16.05 14.82 -10.31
CA ASN A 115 -17.37 15.43 -10.19
C ASN A 115 -17.99 15.58 -11.60
N ILE A 116 -18.35 14.46 -12.21
CA ILE A 116 -19.34 14.42 -13.26
C ILE A 116 -20.63 14.35 -12.48
N GLN A 117 -21.36 15.46 -12.46
CA GLN A 117 -22.72 15.51 -11.94
C GLN A 117 -23.52 14.43 -12.67
N ALA A 118 -23.63 13.25 -12.06
CA ALA A 118 -24.58 12.24 -12.46
C ALA A 118 -25.94 12.83 -12.11
N ARG A 119 -26.57 13.53 -13.07
CA ARG A 119 -28.03 13.60 -13.10
C ARG A 119 -28.53 12.19 -13.38
N THR A 120 -28.67 11.41 -12.34
CA THR A 120 -29.60 10.27 -12.31
C THR A 120 -30.32 10.37 -10.99
N SER A 121 -31.54 10.90 -11.05
CA SER A 121 -32.47 10.99 -9.93
C SER A 121 -32.77 9.58 -9.38
N PRO A 122 -32.88 9.39 -8.06
CA PRO A 122 -33.21 8.12 -7.44
C PRO A 122 -34.74 7.94 -7.34
N ALA A 123 -35.41 7.83 -8.47
CA ALA A 123 -36.79 7.36 -8.54
C ALA A 123 -36.90 6.43 -9.76
N ASP A 124 -37.66 5.35 -9.61
CA ASP A 124 -38.03 4.39 -10.65
C ASP A 124 -37.02 3.24 -10.89
N LEU A 125 -36.83 2.40 -9.86
CA LEU A 125 -36.70 0.96 -10.08
C LEU A 125 -37.93 0.28 -9.46
N ASP A 126 -39.08 0.46 -10.11
CA ASP A 126 -40.23 -0.45 -9.96
C ASP A 126 -40.32 -1.31 -11.23
N GLY A 127 -40.53 -2.60 -11.04
CA GLY A 127 -40.41 -3.60 -12.09
C GLY A 127 -41.57 -3.61 -13.07
N SER A 128 -41.29 -3.96 -14.33
CA SER A 128 -42.12 -4.71 -15.28
C SER A 128 -41.38 -4.69 -16.62
N ASP A 129 -40.87 -5.85 -17.05
CA ASP A 129 -41.41 -6.62 -18.17
C ASP A 129 -41.24 -5.93 -19.54
N LEU A 130 -40.41 -6.53 -20.39
CA LEU A 130 -40.78 -7.02 -21.73
C LEU A 130 -39.51 -7.18 -22.60
N THR A 131 -39.24 -8.44 -22.87
CA THR A 131 -38.80 -8.97 -24.17
C THR A 131 -38.80 -7.97 -25.33
N THR A 132 -37.64 -7.79 -25.96
CA THR A 132 -37.57 -7.70 -27.42
C THR A 132 -36.32 -8.45 -27.88
N THR A 133 -36.60 -9.64 -28.41
CA THR A 133 -35.77 -10.38 -29.33
C THR A 133 -35.44 -9.53 -30.56
N ALA A 134 -34.17 -9.39 -30.89
CA ALA A 134 -33.72 -9.20 -32.26
C ALA A 134 -32.37 -9.90 -32.42
N ASP A 135 -32.50 -11.13 -32.91
CA ASP A 135 -31.48 -12.02 -33.42
C ASP A 135 -31.02 -11.57 -34.82
N LEU A 136 -29.82 -12.00 -35.22
CA LEU A 136 -29.24 -11.99 -36.59
C LEU A 136 -28.77 -10.61 -37.11
N THR A 137 -27.50 -10.41 -37.49
CA THR A 137 -26.76 -11.19 -38.50
C THR A 137 -25.27 -10.83 -38.47
N ALA A 138 -24.46 -11.83 -38.82
CA ALA A 138 -23.01 -11.80 -38.94
C ALA A 138 -22.48 -10.83 -40.01
N THR A 139 -21.29 -10.25 -39.74
CA THR A 139 -20.19 -10.15 -40.72
C THR A 139 -18.84 -10.17 -39.98
N GLN A 140 -18.10 -11.27 -40.15
CA GLN A 140 -16.64 -11.37 -40.01
C GLN A 140 -15.97 -10.98 -41.36
N PRO A 141 -14.63 -10.98 -41.53
CA PRO A 141 -13.51 -10.70 -40.63
C PRO A 141 -12.50 -9.69 -41.22
N TYR A 142 -11.45 -9.42 -40.44
CA TYR A 142 -10.23 -8.69 -40.75
C TYR A 142 -9.45 -9.31 -41.93
N SER A 143 -8.98 -8.47 -42.86
CA SER A 143 -7.88 -8.74 -43.80
C SER A 143 -6.58 -8.13 -43.27
#